data_AF-A0A1D6KN67-F1
#
_entry.id   AF-A0A1D6KN67-F1
#
_cell.length_a   1.000
_cell.length_b   1.000
_cell.length_c   1.000
_cell.angle_alpha   90.00
_cell.angle_beta   90.00
_cell.angle_gamma   90.00
#
_symmetry.space_group_name_H-M   'P 1'
#
loop_
_entity.id
_entity.type
_entity.pdbx_description
1 polymer ?
#
loop_
_entity_poly.entity_id
_entity_poly.type
_entity_poly.pdbx_seq_one_letter_code
_entity_poly.pdbx_strand_id
1 'polypeptide(L)'
;MRRGGGRRFPKPSLAPSTAAEATPALDASVIRNLDSAFSRRDSDANSLCSSRPASTVGAILNFSDRATQVAALRVVNTFLAPAVTLRGPLPAARDIQAALRLLVDRLHLPRNDATFDDDLIQDLRLLGCPYKVTRSALKAPGTPHSWPVLLSVLHWLTLLCHSQGDDPDAPSGPSDDLLLYITQSYSHFLSGDDAAVETVDEEYASKARMTGEAYVATARALEKEAEELETQVNKLISGPSRREALESEKEAFNADIHKFDAVVNAWKTKFNEREQSFGDLEKELEAKVSDTQRAAAEIQDLLKQVDAQPVNVKDVDRMRREMQAIEDDIANAEKGKTALEDKVWELEAKLVTKLEELERHAEQCNQALKKLKPTVAFQYMIDSKGSSPAEMLEAAARKC
;
A
#
# COMPACT_ATOMS: atom_id res chain seq x y z
N MET A 1 44.44 12.88 43.12
CA MET A 1 44.41 14.24 42.54
C MET A 1 43.17 14.39 41.65
N ARG A 2 42.67 15.61 41.57
CA ARG A 2 41.34 16.06 41.14
C ARG A 2 41.09 16.05 39.62
N ARG A 3 39.77 15.95 39.30
CA ARG A 3 39.00 16.57 38.19
C ARG A 3 39.31 16.08 36.77
N GLY A 4 38.37 15.99 35.83
CA GLY A 4 36.96 16.40 35.77
C GLY A 4 36.48 16.24 34.32
N GLY A 5 35.20 15.94 34.11
CA GLY A 5 34.62 15.75 32.78
C GLY A 5 34.29 17.05 32.04
N GLY A 6 33.93 16.92 30.76
CA GLY A 6 33.35 18.00 29.96
C GLY A 6 33.29 17.69 28.47
N ARG A 7 32.07 17.46 27.96
CA ARG A 7 31.72 17.44 26.53
C ARG A 7 31.88 18.84 25.90
N ARG A 8 32.15 18.93 24.59
CA ARG A 8 31.66 19.97 23.66
C ARG A 8 32.05 19.66 22.19
N PHE A 9 31.06 19.51 21.33
CA PHE A 9 31.09 19.88 19.89
C PHE A 9 30.53 21.31 19.76
N PRO A 10 30.30 21.88 18.57
CA PRO A 10 31.15 22.14 17.39
C PRO A 10 31.10 23.65 17.01
N LYS A 11 31.85 24.14 16.00
CA LYS A 11 31.49 25.33 15.16
C LYS A 11 32.51 25.63 14.02
N PRO A 12 32.21 26.53 13.05
CA PRO A 12 32.22 26.26 11.59
C PRO A 12 33.18 27.19 10.83
N SER A 13 33.16 27.21 9.48
CA SER A 13 33.14 28.48 8.70
C SER A 13 33.06 28.23 7.19
N LEU A 14 32.28 29.12 6.57
CA LEU A 14 32.04 29.38 5.16
C LEU A 14 33.30 29.76 4.35
N ALA A 15 33.29 29.39 3.06
CA ALA A 15 33.54 30.13 1.78
C ALA A 15 34.34 31.47 1.79
N PRO A 16 35.02 31.94 0.69
CA PRO A 16 34.48 31.99 -0.69
C PRO A 16 35.47 31.93 -1.89
N SER A 17 34.83 32.02 -3.06
CA SER A 17 35.27 32.09 -4.47
C SER A 17 36.26 33.22 -4.84
N THR A 18 37.07 33.05 -5.91
CA THR A 18 37.26 34.00 -7.04
C THR A 18 38.30 33.51 -8.08
N ALA A 19 38.18 34.08 -9.29
CA ALA A 19 39.09 34.11 -10.47
C ALA A 19 38.85 33.02 -11.54
N ALA A 20 38.13 33.30 -12.65
CA ALA A 20 38.39 34.22 -13.78
C ALA A 20 39.28 33.61 -14.90
N GLU A 21 38.59 33.29 -16.00
CA GLU A 21 38.87 33.70 -17.40
C GLU A 21 40.25 33.40 -18.04
N ALA A 22 40.23 32.50 -19.05
CA ALA A 22 41.03 32.62 -20.27
C ALA A 22 40.49 31.69 -21.38
N THR A 23 40.13 32.26 -22.53
CA THR A 23 39.93 31.63 -23.85
C THR A 23 40.78 32.42 -24.86
N PRO A 24 40.99 31.97 -26.12
CA PRO A 24 41.07 30.62 -26.68
C PRO A 24 42.41 30.41 -27.47
N ALA A 25 42.77 29.17 -27.81
CA ALA A 25 43.80 28.90 -28.80
C ALA A 25 43.24 28.01 -29.91
N LEU A 26 43.25 28.54 -31.13
CA LEU A 26 43.03 27.84 -32.39
C LEU A 26 44.18 26.85 -32.60
N ASP A 27 43.86 25.59 -32.86
CA ASP A 27 44.82 24.69 -33.51
C ASP A 27 44.15 23.83 -34.58
N ALA A 28 44.85 23.76 -35.70
CA ALA A 28 44.44 23.16 -36.94
C ALA A 28 44.89 21.70 -36.98
N SER A 29 43.95 20.74 -37.04
CA SER A 29 44.23 19.37 -37.51
C SER A 29 42.96 18.53 -37.61
N VAL A 30 42.08 18.85 -38.56
CA VAL A 30 40.96 17.97 -38.96
C VAL A 30 41.28 17.32 -40.30
N ILE A 31 42.33 16.50 -40.37
CA ILE A 31 42.49 15.46 -41.41
C ILE A 31 43.33 14.33 -40.84
N ARG A 32 42.68 13.24 -40.41
CA ARG A 32 43.15 11.83 -40.40
C ARG A 32 42.36 11.06 -39.35
N ASN A 33 41.37 10.28 -39.77
CA ASN A 33 40.90 9.06 -39.09
C ASN A 33 39.97 8.29 -40.04
N LEU A 34 40.57 7.61 -41.01
CA LEU A 34 39.93 6.61 -41.86
C LEU A 34 40.78 5.34 -41.75
N ASP A 35 40.92 4.83 -40.54
CA ASP A 35 41.57 3.54 -40.28
C ASP A 35 41.15 3.02 -38.89
N SER A 36 39.89 2.61 -38.77
CA SER A 36 39.35 1.92 -37.57
C SER A 36 38.12 1.06 -37.88
N ALA A 37 38.05 0.46 -39.08
CA ALA A 37 36.87 -0.30 -39.50
C ALA A 37 37.12 -1.80 -39.78
N PHE A 38 38.25 -2.37 -39.36
CA PHE A 38 38.49 -3.83 -39.48
C PHE A 38 39.23 -4.39 -38.27
N SER A 39 38.58 -4.45 -37.12
CA SER A 39 38.90 -5.47 -36.12
C SER A 39 37.76 -5.60 -35.11
N ARG A 40 36.91 -6.63 -35.28
CA ARG A 40 36.28 -7.37 -34.19
C ARG A 40 35.56 -8.59 -34.76
N ARG A 41 36.22 -9.72 -34.56
CA ARG A 41 35.73 -11.08 -34.71
C ARG A 41 35.19 -11.45 -33.34
N ASP A 42 33.88 -11.60 -33.20
CA ASP A 42 33.28 -12.36 -32.11
C ASP A 42 32.04 -13.08 -32.65
N SER A 43 32.02 -14.37 -32.36
CA SER A 43 30.98 -15.32 -32.72
C SER A 43 29.79 -15.23 -31.76
N ASP A 44 28.72 -15.90 -32.18
CA ASP A 44 27.54 -16.33 -31.41
C ASP A 44 26.39 -15.31 -31.26
N ALA A 45 25.31 -15.57 -32.00
CA ALA A 45 23.98 -15.83 -31.42
C ALA A 45 22.92 -16.03 -32.52
N ASN A 46 22.19 -17.15 -32.41
CA ASN A 46 20.91 -17.39 -33.08
C ASN A 46 19.96 -16.20 -32.92
N SER A 47 19.34 -15.76 -34.02
CA SER A 47 18.06 -15.06 -33.94
C SER A 47 17.17 -15.48 -35.11
N LEU A 48 16.12 -16.22 -34.74
CA LEU A 48 14.96 -16.53 -35.55
C LEU A 48 14.08 -15.27 -35.65
N CYS A 49 13.42 -15.11 -36.79
CA CYS A 49 12.47 -14.03 -37.17
C CYS A 49 13.09 -12.81 -37.86
N SER A 50 13.39 -12.95 -39.16
CA SER A 50 13.29 -11.84 -40.11
C SER A 50 13.02 -12.39 -41.52
N SER A 51 11.87 -12.05 -42.07
CA SER A 51 11.43 -12.36 -43.44
C SER A 51 12.11 -11.41 -44.42
N ARG A 52 13.42 -11.57 -44.60
CA ARG A 52 14.20 -10.99 -45.72
C ARG A 52 15.12 -12.08 -46.24
N PRO A 53 15.15 -12.37 -47.56
CA PRO A 53 16.20 -13.21 -48.09
C PRO A 53 17.51 -12.43 -47.96
N ALA A 54 18.33 -12.81 -46.98
CA ALA A 54 19.69 -12.30 -46.86
C ALA A 54 20.42 -12.58 -48.18
N SER A 55 21.00 -11.54 -48.77
CA SER A 55 21.85 -11.64 -49.94
C SER A 55 23.02 -12.58 -49.63
N THR A 56 22.86 -13.84 -50.04
CA THR A 56 23.80 -14.93 -49.78
C THR A 56 24.73 -15.05 -50.98
N VAL A 57 25.37 -13.95 -51.39
CA VAL A 57 26.27 -13.94 -52.56
C VAL A 57 27.65 -14.52 -52.24
N GLY A 58 27.93 -14.88 -50.98
CA GLY A 58 29.26 -15.35 -50.55
C GLY A 58 29.36 -16.70 -49.85
N ALA A 59 28.24 -17.36 -49.48
CA ALA A 59 28.31 -18.65 -48.79
C ALA A 59 28.14 -19.80 -49.79
N ILE A 60 29.14 -20.69 -49.86
CA ILE A 60 29.02 -21.95 -50.62
C ILE A 60 27.95 -22.80 -49.93
N LEU A 61 26.76 -22.85 -50.51
CA LEU A 61 25.64 -23.64 -49.99
C LEU A 61 25.89 -25.12 -50.30
N ASN A 62 25.80 -25.97 -49.28
CA ASN A 62 25.90 -27.42 -49.46
C ASN A 62 24.51 -28.00 -49.83
N PHE A 63 24.38 -28.46 -51.07
CA PHE A 63 23.15 -29.06 -51.60
C PHE A 63 23.06 -30.58 -51.39
N SER A 64 23.78 -31.12 -50.40
CA SER A 64 23.72 -32.56 -50.09
C SER A 64 22.40 -32.99 -49.43
N ASP A 65 21.73 -32.08 -48.71
CA ASP A 65 20.47 -32.37 -48.02
C ASP A 65 19.23 -32.08 -48.90
N ARG A 66 18.18 -32.86 -48.73
CA ARG A 66 16.93 -32.77 -49.51
C ARG A 66 16.20 -31.46 -49.25
N ALA A 67 16.24 -30.93 -48.03
CA ALA A 67 15.57 -29.68 -47.70
C ALA A 67 16.18 -28.48 -48.46
N THR A 68 17.51 -28.40 -48.54
CA THR A 68 18.22 -27.32 -49.26
C THR A 68 18.01 -27.44 -50.76
N GLN A 69 17.99 -28.67 -51.31
CA GLN A 69 17.65 -28.89 -52.72
C GLN A 69 16.22 -28.42 -53.06
N VAL A 70 15.23 -28.72 -52.22
CA VAL A 70 13.84 -28.27 -52.44
C VAL A 70 13.73 -26.74 -52.40
N ALA A 71 14.45 -26.08 -51.49
CA ALA A 71 14.46 -24.63 -51.39
C ALA A 71 15.11 -23.97 -52.63
N ALA A 72 16.28 -24.46 -53.07
CA ALA A 72 16.93 -23.95 -54.29
C ALA A 72 16.10 -24.22 -55.55
N LEU A 73 15.49 -25.40 -55.67
CA LEU A 73 14.59 -25.72 -56.77
C LEU A 73 13.42 -24.74 -56.85
N ARG A 74 12.89 -24.29 -55.72
CA ARG A 74 11.83 -23.27 -55.70
C ARG A 74 12.33 -21.96 -56.30
N VAL A 75 13.48 -21.45 -55.87
CA VAL A 75 14.07 -20.20 -56.39
C VAL A 75 14.32 -20.30 -57.90
N VAL A 76 14.94 -21.40 -58.34
CA VAL A 76 15.21 -21.66 -59.76
C VAL A 76 13.92 -21.72 -60.56
N ASN A 77 12.91 -22.48 -60.11
CA ASN A 77 11.64 -22.60 -60.82
C ASN A 77 10.86 -21.28 -60.86
N THR A 78 10.92 -20.46 -59.80
CA THR A 78 10.29 -19.12 -59.81
C THR A 78 10.91 -18.24 -60.89
N PHE A 79 12.23 -18.27 -61.06
CA PHE A 79 12.91 -17.47 -62.07
C PHE A 79 12.71 -17.99 -63.50
N LEU A 80 12.67 -19.32 -63.68
CA LEU A 80 12.55 -19.95 -65.00
C LEU A 80 11.11 -20.04 -65.52
N ALA A 81 10.11 -19.83 -64.68
CA ALA A 81 8.70 -19.88 -65.08
C ALA A 81 8.33 -18.73 -66.03
N PRO A 82 7.46 -18.95 -67.03
CA PRO A 82 6.80 -20.21 -67.41
C PRO A 82 7.62 -21.06 -68.38
N ALA A 83 8.82 -20.64 -68.77
CA ALA A 83 9.59 -21.23 -69.87
C ALA A 83 10.11 -22.65 -69.55
N VAL A 84 10.60 -22.88 -68.34
CA VAL A 84 11.05 -24.21 -67.88
C VAL A 84 10.62 -24.44 -66.43
N THR A 85 10.20 -25.67 -66.10
CA THR A 85 9.87 -26.06 -64.71
C THR A 85 10.48 -27.41 -64.40
N LEU A 86 11.42 -27.44 -63.45
CA LEU A 86 12.12 -28.63 -62.99
C LEU A 86 11.30 -29.33 -61.89
N ARG A 87 10.74 -30.51 -62.18
CA ARG A 87 9.93 -31.31 -61.23
C ARG A 87 10.78 -32.39 -60.53
N GLY A 88 10.59 -32.57 -59.22
CA GLY A 88 11.36 -33.52 -58.39
C GLY A 88 10.84 -34.97 -58.38
N PRO A 89 11.58 -35.94 -57.79
CA PRO A 89 12.82 -35.76 -57.02
C PRO A 89 14.08 -35.55 -57.87
N LEU A 90 14.09 -36.03 -59.13
CA LEU A 90 15.16 -35.85 -60.12
C LEU A 90 14.54 -35.36 -61.43
N PRO A 91 14.82 -34.14 -61.89
CA PRO A 91 14.26 -33.63 -63.14
C PRO A 91 14.80 -34.37 -64.37
N ALA A 92 14.04 -34.33 -65.47
CA ALA A 92 14.46 -34.92 -66.72
C ALA A 92 15.68 -34.18 -67.30
N ALA A 93 16.62 -34.93 -67.88
CA ALA A 93 17.87 -34.37 -68.41
C ALA A 93 17.64 -33.26 -69.45
N ARG A 94 16.60 -33.41 -70.29
CA ARG A 94 16.21 -32.40 -71.28
C ARG A 94 15.83 -31.07 -70.62
N ASP A 95 15.07 -31.13 -69.52
CA ASP A 95 14.56 -29.94 -68.84
C ASP A 95 15.69 -29.24 -68.08
N ILE A 96 16.65 -30.00 -67.52
CA ILE A 96 17.87 -29.44 -66.90
C ILE A 96 18.72 -28.71 -67.93
N GLN A 97 18.91 -29.29 -69.12
CA GLN A 97 19.65 -28.63 -70.20
C GLN A 97 18.93 -27.38 -70.72
N ALA A 98 17.59 -27.42 -70.81
CA ALA A 98 16.79 -26.25 -71.19
C ALA A 98 16.93 -25.11 -70.15
N ALA A 99 16.90 -25.44 -68.86
CA ALA A 99 17.13 -24.50 -67.78
C ALA A 99 18.52 -23.85 -67.84
N LEU A 100 19.58 -24.65 -68.06
CA LEU A 100 20.94 -24.14 -68.19
C LEU A 100 21.07 -23.19 -69.39
N ARG A 101 20.55 -23.57 -70.57
CA ARG A 101 20.59 -22.72 -71.77
C ARG A 101 19.88 -21.39 -71.57
N LEU A 102 18.71 -21.41 -70.94
CA LEU A 102 17.95 -20.19 -70.67
C LEU A 102 18.73 -19.23 -69.77
N LEU A 103 19.38 -19.72 -68.72
CA LEU A 103 20.20 -18.90 -67.83
C LEU A 103 21.44 -18.33 -68.56
N VAL A 104 22.09 -19.12 -69.40
CA VAL A 104 23.22 -18.67 -70.23
C VAL A 104 22.78 -17.56 -71.19
N ASP A 105 21.63 -17.72 -71.85
CA ASP A 105 21.07 -16.72 -72.77
C ASP A 105 20.75 -15.40 -72.02
N ARG A 106 20.26 -15.47 -70.77
CA ARG A 106 19.97 -14.29 -69.93
C ARG A 106 21.22 -13.51 -69.52
N LEU A 107 22.34 -14.21 -69.34
CA LEU A 107 23.64 -13.60 -69.02
C LEU A 107 24.37 -13.08 -70.27
N HIS A 108 23.74 -13.15 -71.46
CA HIS A 108 24.32 -12.74 -72.74
C HIS A 108 25.66 -13.43 -73.04
N LEU A 109 25.83 -14.68 -72.60
CA LEU A 109 27.03 -15.45 -72.85
C LEU A 109 27.01 -16.03 -74.29
N PRO A 110 28.17 -16.12 -74.97
CA PRO A 110 28.25 -16.69 -76.32
C PRO A 110 27.80 -18.15 -76.33
N ARG A 111 26.91 -18.51 -77.27
CA ARG A 111 26.35 -19.87 -77.34
C ARG A 111 26.72 -20.61 -78.62
N ASN A 112 27.31 -21.79 -78.46
CA ASN A 112 27.51 -22.77 -79.53
C ASN A 112 26.89 -24.12 -79.14
N ASP A 113 25.83 -24.55 -79.84
CA ASP A 113 25.09 -25.76 -79.47
C ASP A 113 25.92 -27.06 -79.67
N ALA A 114 26.94 -27.07 -80.52
CA ALA A 114 27.78 -28.25 -80.79
C ALA A 114 28.78 -28.54 -79.66
N THR A 115 29.26 -27.49 -78.98
CA THR A 115 30.27 -27.55 -77.91
C THR A 115 29.73 -27.05 -76.56
N PHE A 116 28.41 -26.88 -76.45
CA PHE A 116 27.73 -26.28 -75.30
C PHE A 116 28.22 -26.77 -73.93
N ASP A 117 28.39 -28.08 -73.74
CA ASP A 117 28.81 -28.63 -72.45
C ASP A 117 30.23 -28.17 -72.06
N ASP A 118 31.12 -28.02 -73.04
CA ASP A 118 32.51 -27.59 -72.81
C ASP A 118 32.61 -26.08 -72.63
N ASP A 119 31.88 -25.33 -73.45
CA ASP A 119 31.78 -23.87 -73.36
C ASP A 119 31.19 -23.45 -72.01
N LEU A 120 30.11 -24.12 -71.57
CA LEU A 120 29.50 -23.89 -70.26
C LEU A 120 30.49 -24.14 -69.11
N ILE A 121 31.31 -25.19 -69.17
CA ILE A 121 32.33 -25.44 -68.13
C ILE A 121 33.38 -24.32 -68.12
N GLN A 122 33.75 -23.78 -69.28
CA GLN A 122 34.68 -22.67 -69.38
C GLN A 122 34.06 -21.37 -68.85
N ASP A 123 32.82 -21.06 -69.24
CA ASP A 123 32.09 -19.86 -68.82
C ASP A 123 31.88 -19.85 -67.31
N LEU A 124 31.49 -20.99 -66.71
CA LEU A 124 31.37 -21.12 -65.27
C LEU A 124 32.69 -20.84 -64.54
N ARG A 125 33.85 -21.16 -65.13
CA ARG A 125 35.15 -20.82 -64.55
C ARG A 125 35.46 -19.33 -64.66
N LEU A 126 35.18 -18.73 -65.82
CA LEU A 126 35.40 -17.29 -66.07
C LEU A 126 34.54 -16.43 -65.14
N LEU A 127 33.30 -16.85 -64.89
CA LEU A 127 32.38 -16.19 -63.98
C LEU A 127 32.65 -16.50 -62.49
N GLY A 128 33.68 -17.29 -62.18
CA GLY A 128 34.07 -17.60 -60.80
C GLY A 128 33.09 -18.51 -60.07
N CYS A 129 32.39 -19.42 -60.77
CA CYS A 129 31.42 -20.32 -60.16
C CYS A 129 32.07 -21.16 -59.03
N PRO A 130 31.50 -21.15 -57.81
CA PRO A 130 32.09 -21.85 -56.67
C PRO A 130 31.91 -23.39 -56.74
N TYR A 131 31.07 -23.88 -57.66
CA TYR A 131 30.74 -25.31 -57.78
C TYR A 131 31.45 -25.95 -58.98
N LYS A 132 32.16 -27.06 -58.73
CA LYS A 132 32.91 -27.77 -59.78
C LYS A 132 32.01 -28.71 -60.57
N VAL A 133 31.69 -28.36 -61.82
CA VAL A 133 30.96 -29.22 -62.75
C VAL A 133 31.92 -30.02 -63.62
N THR A 134 31.66 -31.32 -63.77
CA THR A 134 32.41 -32.21 -64.66
C THR A 134 31.64 -32.49 -65.94
N ARG A 135 32.36 -32.78 -67.04
CA ARG A 135 31.73 -33.15 -68.33
C ARG A 135 30.76 -34.33 -68.17
N SER A 136 31.08 -35.31 -67.32
CA SER A 136 30.19 -36.45 -67.02
C SER A 136 28.88 -36.03 -66.36
N ALA A 137 28.89 -35.00 -65.49
CA ALA A 137 27.68 -34.50 -64.85
C ALA A 137 26.73 -33.86 -65.90
N LEU A 138 27.27 -33.13 -66.87
CA LEU A 138 26.47 -32.53 -67.96
C LEU A 138 25.95 -33.56 -68.97
N LYS A 139 26.69 -34.65 -69.20
CA LYS A 139 26.21 -35.77 -70.04
C LYS A 139 25.09 -36.59 -69.39
N ALA A 140 25.06 -36.68 -68.06
CA ALA A 140 24.05 -37.42 -67.31
C ALA A 140 23.44 -36.60 -66.15
N PRO A 141 22.75 -35.49 -66.45
CA PRO A 141 22.41 -34.45 -65.47
C PRO A 141 21.30 -34.84 -64.49
N GLY A 142 20.45 -35.80 -64.83
CA GLY A 142 19.36 -36.31 -63.98
C GLY A 142 19.75 -37.45 -63.04
N THR A 143 21.04 -37.76 -62.91
CA THR A 143 21.50 -38.87 -62.03
C THR A 143 21.59 -38.42 -60.57
N PRO A 144 21.32 -39.30 -59.58
CA PRO A 144 21.38 -38.96 -58.15
C PRO A 144 22.71 -38.33 -57.70
N HIS A 145 23.81 -38.70 -58.35
CA HIS A 145 25.15 -38.19 -58.04
C HIS A 145 25.48 -36.84 -58.72
N SER A 146 24.90 -36.56 -59.89
CA SER A 146 25.18 -35.34 -60.66
C SER A 146 24.18 -34.22 -60.38
N TRP A 147 22.97 -34.58 -59.97
CA TRP A 147 21.89 -33.63 -59.72
C TRP A 147 22.21 -32.58 -58.64
N PRO A 148 22.77 -32.94 -57.46
CA PRO A 148 23.05 -31.96 -56.43
C PRO A 148 23.99 -30.84 -56.90
N VAL A 149 25.07 -31.17 -57.61
CA VAL A 149 26.03 -30.17 -58.11
C VAL A 149 25.47 -29.32 -59.23
N LEU A 150 24.63 -29.88 -60.11
CA LEU A 150 23.98 -29.13 -61.17
C LEU A 150 22.90 -28.19 -60.63
N LEU A 151 22.17 -28.60 -59.60
CA LEU A 151 21.23 -27.72 -58.92
C LEU A 151 21.95 -26.55 -58.25
N SER A 152 23.12 -26.78 -57.64
CA SER A 152 23.95 -25.70 -57.09
C SER A 152 24.31 -24.67 -58.16
N VAL A 153 24.69 -25.13 -59.36
CA VAL A 153 25.03 -24.25 -60.48
C VAL A 153 23.81 -23.52 -61.03
N LEU A 154 22.69 -24.21 -61.23
CA LEU A 154 21.43 -23.60 -61.66
C LEU A 154 20.99 -22.49 -60.68
N HIS A 155 21.07 -22.76 -59.38
CA HIS A 155 20.73 -21.80 -58.34
C HIS A 155 21.66 -20.60 -58.33
N TRP A 156 22.97 -20.84 -58.44
CA TRP A 156 23.96 -19.76 -58.50
C TRP A 156 23.80 -18.88 -59.74
N LEU A 157 23.62 -19.48 -60.93
CA LEU A 157 23.33 -18.74 -62.16
C LEU A 157 22.04 -17.91 -62.05
N THR A 158 21.02 -18.44 -61.37
CA THR A 158 19.75 -17.73 -61.12
C THR A 158 19.97 -16.48 -60.25
N LEU A 159 20.81 -16.57 -59.23
CA LEU A 159 21.15 -15.40 -58.38
C LEU A 159 21.96 -14.37 -59.15
N LEU A 160 22.90 -14.82 -60.00
CA LEU A 160 23.70 -13.92 -60.84
C LEU A 160 22.82 -13.13 -61.82
N CYS A 161 21.83 -13.79 -62.45
CA CYS A 161 20.86 -13.12 -63.31
C CYS A 161 20.03 -12.07 -62.56
N HIS A 162 19.62 -12.34 -61.32
CA HIS A 162 18.89 -11.35 -60.50
C HIS A 162 19.75 -10.13 -60.17
N SER A 163 21.06 -10.30 -59.96
CA SER A 163 21.95 -9.18 -59.64
C SER A 163 22.29 -8.30 -60.85
N GLN A 164 22.15 -8.83 -62.07
CA GLN A 164 22.44 -8.11 -63.31
C GLN A 164 21.18 -7.46 -63.92
N GLY A 165 19.99 -7.89 -63.49
CA GLY A 165 18.76 -7.22 -63.88
C GLY A 165 18.71 -5.83 -63.26
N ASP A 166 18.58 -4.79 -64.10
CA ASP A 166 18.01 -3.51 -63.69
C ASP A 166 16.69 -3.81 -62.97
N ASP A 167 16.65 -3.55 -61.68
CA ASP A 167 15.42 -3.55 -60.91
C ASP A 167 14.63 -2.31 -61.39
N PRO A 168 13.52 -2.47 -62.13
CA PRO A 168 12.76 -1.31 -62.62
C PRO A 168 12.16 -0.49 -61.47
N ASP A 169 12.14 -1.04 -60.25
CA ASP A 169 11.70 -0.39 -59.01
C ASP A 169 12.87 0.09 -58.13
N ALA A 170 14.13 -0.10 -58.53
CA ALA A 170 15.23 0.57 -57.85
C ALA A 170 15.08 2.08 -58.10
N PRO A 171 15.07 2.92 -57.04
CA PRO A 171 15.09 4.36 -57.23
C PRO A 171 16.32 4.66 -58.07
N SER A 172 16.11 5.20 -59.28
CA SER A 172 17.18 5.79 -60.07
C SER A 172 18.01 6.59 -59.07
N GLY A 173 19.27 6.21 -58.91
CA GLY A 173 20.22 7.02 -58.16
C GLY A 173 20.12 8.46 -58.64
N PRO A 174 20.51 9.46 -57.82
CA PRO A 174 20.37 10.87 -58.16
C PRO A 174 20.82 11.03 -59.61
N SER A 175 19.84 11.36 -60.48
CA SER A 175 20.10 11.56 -61.91
C SER A 175 21.33 12.42 -61.96
N ASP A 176 22.41 11.91 -62.56
CA ASP A 176 23.67 12.63 -62.64
C ASP A 176 23.50 13.70 -63.72
N ASP A 177 22.60 14.65 -63.42
CA ASP A 177 22.16 15.74 -64.27
C ASP A 177 23.35 16.63 -64.62
N LEU A 178 24.26 16.76 -63.66
CA LEU A 178 25.56 17.39 -63.84
C LEU A 178 26.43 16.60 -64.81
N LEU A 179 26.54 15.27 -64.70
CA LEU A 179 27.29 14.46 -65.67
C LEU A 179 26.63 14.48 -67.06
N LEU A 180 25.31 14.47 -67.15
CA LEU A 180 24.60 14.58 -68.43
C LEU A 180 24.89 15.93 -69.09
N TYR A 181 24.77 17.02 -68.34
CA TYR A 181 25.17 18.36 -68.76
C TYR A 181 26.64 18.39 -69.24
N ILE A 182 27.58 17.91 -68.39
CA ILE A 182 29.02 17.89 -68.72
C ILE A 182 29.29 17.08 -70.00
N THR A 183 28.67 15.90 -70.14
CA THR A 183 28.92 15.02 -71.29
C THR A 183 28.34 15.58 -72.58
N GLN A 184 27.16 16.20 -72.53
CA GLN A 184 26.54 16.86 -73.68
C GLN A 184 27.34 18.11 -74.09
N SER A 185 27.65 19.01 -73.15
CA SER A 185 28.44 20.20 -73.42
C SER A 185 29.84 19.85 -73.94
N TYR A 186 30.48 18.82 -73.39
CA TYR A 186 31.80 18.37 -73.87
C TYR A 186 31.74 17.76 -75.29
N SER A 187 30.67 17.04 -75.63
CA SER A 187 30.46 16.52 -76.99
C SER A 187 30.30 17.66 -78.02
N HIS A 188 29.57 18.72 -77.68
CA HIS A 188 29.42 19.90 -78.53
C HIS A 188 30.73 20.68 -78.66
N PHE A 189 31.48 20.84 -77.57
CA PHE A 189 32.82 21.41 -77.58
C PHE A 189 33.78 20.67 -78.53
N LEU A 190 33.85 19.33 -78.44
CA LEU A 190 34.69 18.53 -79.34
C LEU A 190 34.30 18.65 -80.82
N SER A 191 33.04 18.98 -81.08
CA SER A 191 32.50 19.19 -82.42
C SER A 191 32.69 20.63 -82.93
N GLY A 192 33.13 21.56 -82.08
CA GLY A 192 33.27 22.99 -82.40
C GLY A 192 31.93 23.73 -82.56
N ASP A 193 30.85 23.20 -81.98
CA ASP A 193 29.51 23.78 -82.05
C ASP A 193 29.21 24.62 -80.80
N ASP A 194 29.76 25.83 -80.75
CA ASP A 194 29.62 26.73 -79.61
C ASP A 194 28.16 27.17 -79.37
N ALA A 195 27.33 27.22 -80.42
CA ALA A 195 25.91 27.59 -80.30
C ALA A 195 25.10 26.50 -79.59
N ALA A 196 25.43 25.22 -79.82
CA ALA A 196 24.81 24.12 -79.10
C ALA A 196 25.25 24.07 -77.62
N VAL A 197 26.50 24.43 -77.30
CA VAL A 197 26.96 24.56 -75.90
C VAL A 197 26.14 25.61 -75.15
N GLU A 198 25.97 26.81 -75.72
CA GLU A 198 25.19 27.88 -75.09
C GLU A 198 23.74 27.45 -74.83
N THR A 199 23.15 26.67 -75.74
CA THR A 199 21.79 26.13 -75.57
C THR A 199 21.71 25.18 -74.36
N VAL A 200 22.68 24.26 -74.24
CA VAL A 200 22.75 23.31 -73.11
C VAL A 200 23.02 24.04 -71.79
N ASP A 201 23.83 25.10 -71.79
CA ASP A 201 24.09 25.95 -70.62
C ASP A 201 22.82 26.67 -70.15
N GLU A 202 22.07 27.29 -71.07
CA GLU A 202 20.81 27.98 -70.77
C GLU A 202 19.75 27.01 -70.23
N GLU A 203 19.62 25.82 -70.85
CA GLU A 203 18.70 24.78 -70.40
C GLU A 203 19.02 24.30 -68.99
N TYR A 204 20.30 24.01 -68.71
CA TYR A 204 20.74 23.58 -67.39
C TYR A 204 20.56 24.67 -66.33
N ALA A 205 20.94 25.91 -66.64
CA ALA A 205 20.75 27.05 -65.74
C ALA A 205 19.26 27.31 -65.44
N SER A 206 18.41 27.22 -66.46
CA SER A 206 16.96 27.35 -66.32
C SER A 206 16.39 26.25 -65.42
N LYS A 207 16.79 24.99 -65.63
CA LYS A 207 16.38 23.85 -64.80
C LYS A 207 16.86 23.99 -63.35
N ALA A 208 18.12 24.38 -63.14
CA ALA A 208 18.68 24.62 -61.81
C ALA A 208 17.92 25.74 -61.07
N ARG A 209 17.56 26.82 -61.77
CA ARG A 209 16.75 27.91 -61.20
C ARG A 209 15.34 27.43 -60.84
N MET A 210 14.65 26.76 -61.75
CA MET A 210 13.29 26.26 -61.52
C MET A 210 13.21 25.28 -60.35
N THR A 211 14.19 24.37 -60.26
CA THR A 211 14.28 23.43 -59.14
C THR A 211 14.59 24.17 -57.83
N GLY A 212 15.52 25.13 -57.84
CA GLY A 212 15.80 25.98 -56.69
C GLY A 212 14.58 26.77 -56.20
N GLU A 213 13.84 27.40 -57.11
CA GLU A 213 12.60 28.13 -56.80
C GLU A 213 11.52 27.19 -56.22
N ALA A 214 11.39 25.98 -56.77
CA ALA A 214 10.49 24.96 -56.23
C ALA A 214 10.88 24.56 -54.80
N TYR A 215 12.17 24.30 -54.54
CA TYR A 215 12.65 23.98 -53.19
C TYR A 215 12.40 25.13 -52.21
N VAL A 216 12.67 26.38 -52.60
CA VAL A 216 12.38 27.56 -51.78
C VAL A 216 10.88 27.69 -51.48
N ALA A 217 10.02 27.43 -52.46
CA ALA A 217 8.57 27.42 -52.26
C ALA A 217 8.14 26.34 -51.26
N THR A 218 8.70 25.13 -51.37
CA THR A 218 8.42 24.04 -50.41
C THR A 218 8.91 24.36 -49.00
N ALA A 219 10.10 24.95 -48.86
CA ALA A 219 10.66 25.34 -47.57
C ALA A 219 9.76 26.37 -46.86
N ARG A 220 9.31 27.41 -47.59
CA ARG A 220 8.38 28.41 -47.04
C ARG A 220 7.03 27.83 -46.63
N ALA A 221 6.51 26.87 -47.39
CA ALA A 221 5.26 26.20 -47.04
C ALA A 221 5.41 25.39 -45.73
N LEU A 222 6.52 24.66 -45.58
CA LEU A 222 6.84 23.91 -44.37
C LEU A 222 7.10 24.82 -43.17
N GLU A 223 7.79 25.95 -43.35
CA GLU A 223 7.98 26.96 -42.29
C GLU A 223 6.64 27.48 -41.78
N LYS A 224 5.71 27.81 -42.69
CA LYS A 224 4.37 28.25 -42.31
C LYS A 224 3.58 27.16 -41.57
N GLU A 225 3.65 25.92 -42.02
CA GLU A 225 3.01 24.79 -41.33
C GLU A 225 3.60 24.58 -39.93
N ALA A 226 4.92 24.72 -39.77
CA ALA A 226 5.59 24.64 -38.48
C ALA A 226 5.11 25.76 -37.53
N GLU A 227 5.02 26.99 -37.99
CA GLU A 227 4.46 28.11 -37.22
C GLU A 227 3.01 27.83 -36.80
N GLU A 228 2.17 27.36 -37.73
CA GLU A 228 0.77 27.01 -37.43
C GLU A 228 0.70 25.90 -36.37
N LEU A 229 1.53 24.86 -36.46
CA LEU A 229 1.61 23.77 -35.48
C LEU A 229 2.12 24.28 -34.12
N GLU A 230 3.12 25.15 -34.08
CA GLU A 230 3.60 25.76 -32.84
C GLU A 230 2.51 26.59 -32.15
N THR A 231 1.73 27.37 -32.91
CA THR A 231 0.59 28.09 -32.33
C THR A 231 -0.47 27.15 -31.75
N GLN A 232 -0.75 26.03 -32.42
CA GLN A 232 -1.67 25.00 -31.92
C GLN A 232 -1.15 24.36 -30.63
N VAL A 233 0.13 24.01 -30.59
CA VAL A 233 0.80 23.46 -29.39
C VAL A 233 0.72 24.46 -28.24
N ASN A 234 1.06 25.72 -28.46
CA ASN A 234 0.98 26.77 -27.44
C ASN A 234 -0.46 26.97 -26.93
N LYS A 235 -1.46 26.89 -27.81
CA LYS A 235 -2.89 26.94 -27.43
C LYS A 235 -3.29 25.73 -26.58
N LEU A 236 -2.79 24.54 -26.87
CA LEU A 236 -3.05 23.33 -26.08
C LEU A 236 -2.35 23.37 -24.71
N ILE A 237 -1.17 24.01 -24.61
CA ILE A 237 -0.39 24.13 -23.36
C ILE A 237 -0.90 25.26 -22.46
N SER A 238 -1.35 26.37 -23.03
CA SER A 238 -1.74 27.58 -22.26
C SER A 238 -3.03 27.44 -21.45
N GLY A 239 -3.88 26.45 -21.75
CA GLY A 239 -5.02 26.12 -20.90
C GLY A 239 -4.60 25.23 -19.74
N PRO A 240 -5.23 25.35 -18.54
CA PRO A 240 -5.06 24.34 -17.50
C PRO A 240 -5.39 22.99 -18.12
N SER A 241 -4.45 22.06 -18.04
CA SER A 241 -4.63 20.79 -18.73
C SER A 241 -5.89 20.14 -18.17
N ARG A 242 -6.68 19.45 -19.00
CA ARG A 242 -7.84 18.67 -18.53
C ARG A 242 -7.45 17.78 -17.34
N ARG A 243 -6.20 17.32 -17.32
CA ARG A 243 -5.59 16.59 -16.21
C ARG A 243 -5.49 17.41 -14.93
N GLU A 244 -4.97 18.63 -14.95
CA GLU A 244 -4.88 19.50 -13.78
C GLU A 244 -6.27 19.82 -13.20
N ALA A 245 -7.26 20.08 -14.06
CA ALA A 245 -8.64 20.30 -13.61
C ALA A 245 -9.21 19.05 -12.91
N LEU A 246 -8.97 17.86 -13.46
CA LEU A 246 -9.38 16.59 -12.86
C LEU A 246 -8.60 16.25 -11.58
N GLU A 247 -7.32 16.63 -11.50
CA GLU A 247 -6.51 16.45 -10.28
C GLU A 247 -7.03 17.34 -9.13
N SER A 248 -7.38 18.60 -9.42
CA SER A 248 -8.04 19.49 -8.45
C SER A 248 -9.40 18.97 -7.99
N GLU A 249 -10.23 18.46 -8.92
CA GLU A 249 -11.52 17.85 -8.58
C GLU A 249 -11.35 16.59 -7.71
N LYS A 250 -10.37 15.74 -8.05
CA LYS A 250 -10.01 14.56 -7.25
C LYS A 250 -9.57 14.95 -5.84
N GLU A 251 -8.75 15.99 -5.69
CA GLU A 251 -8.33 16.51 -4.39
C GLU A 251 -9.53 17.02 -3.56
N ALA A 252 -10.47 17.73 -4.19
CA ALA A 252 -11.70 18.16 -3.54
C ALA A 252 -12.54 16.97 -3.06
N PHE A 253 -12.75 15.95 -3.89
CA PHE A 253 -13.46 14.74 -3.47
C PHE A 253 -12.75 13.97 -2.37
N ASN A 254 -11.42 13.87 -2.40
CA ASN A 254 -10.67 13.24 -1.32
C ASN A 254 -10.81 14.02 0.00
N ALA A 255 -10.80 15.34 -0.04
CA ALA A 255 -11.04 16.17 1.14
C ALA A 255 -12.45 15.92 1.72
N ASP A 256 -13.45 15.75 0.87
CA ASP A 256 -14.81 15.43 1.30
C ASP A 256 -14.95 14.01 1.85
N ILE A 257 -14.30 13.02 1.25
CA ILE A 257 -14.21 11.65 1.80
C ILE A 257 -13.65 11.68 3.22
N HIS A 258 -12.55 12.42 3.45
CA HIS A 258 -11.97 12.55 4.78
C HIS A 258 -12.91 13.23 5.79
N LYS A 259 -13.70 14.22 5.37
CA LYS A 259 -14.74 14.82 6.21
C LYS A 259 -15.84 13.81 6.56
N PHE A 260 -16.31 13.04 5.59
CA PHE A 260 -17.33 12.02 5.83
C PHE A 260 -16.82 10.92 6.76
N ASP A 261 -15.59 10.44 6.58
CA ASP A 261 -14.97 9.47 7.49
C ASP A 261 -14.86 10.02 8.91
N ALA A 262 -14.48 11.29 9.08
CA ALA A 262 -14.43 11.91 10.41
C ALA A 262 -15.82 11.94 11.07
N VAL A 263 -16.86 12.29 10.31
CA VAL A 263 -18.26 12.28 10.80
C VAL A 263 -18.70 10.86 11.15
N VAL A 264 -18.45 9.88 10.28
CA VAL A 264 -18.79 8.47 10.51
C VAL A 264 -18.10 7.95 11.77
N ASN A 265 -16.81 8.24 11.96
CA ASN A 265 -16.08 7.83 13.15
C ASN A 265 -16.61 8.49 14.42
N ALA A 266 -16.95 9.78 14.38
CA ALA A 266 -17.58 10.46 15.51
C ALA A 266 -18.93 9.84 15.89
N TRP A 267 -19.75 9.47 14.90
CA TRP A 267 -21.03 8.79 15.14
C TRP A 267 -20.85 7.36 15.65
N LYS A 268 -19.87 6.61 15.15
CA LYS A 268 -19.52 5.28 15.68
C LYS A 268 -19.13 5.35 17.15
N THR A 269 -18.31 6.33 17.56
CA THR A 269 -17.97 6.53 18.97
C THR A 269 -19.21 6.80 19.81
N LYS A 270 -20.07 7.75 19.39
CA LYS A 270 -21.32 8.05 20.11
C LYS A 270 -22.27 6.86 20.19
N PHE A 271 -22.34 6.05 19.14
CA PHE A 271 -23.15 4.83 19.12
C PHE A 271 -22.63 3.84 20.16
N ASN A 272 -21.32 3.58 20.18
CA ASN A 272 -20.70 2.68 21.15
C ASN A 272 -20.88 3.18 22.60
N GLU A 273 -20.76 4.48 22.85
CA GLU A 273 -21.01 5.08 24.17
C GLU A 273 -22.48 4.89 24.61
N ARG A 274 -23.43 5.10 23.70
CA ARG A 274 -24.86 4.86 23.95
C ARG A 274 -25.15 3.39 24.20
N GLU A 275 -24.54 2.49 23.44
CA GLU A 275 -24.70 1.04 23.57
C GLU A 275 -24.14 0.54 24.92
N GLN A 276 -22.97 1.03 25.34
CA GLN A 276 -22.41 0.75 26.67
C GLN A 276 -23.34 1.26 27.79
N SER A 277 -23.80 2.51 27.70
CA SER A 277 -24.74 3.07 28.68
C SER A 277 -26.05 2.29 28.75
N PHE A 278 -26.55 1.80 27.61
CA PHE A 278 -27.75 0.98 27.57
C PHE A 278 -27.52 -0.37 28.26
N GLY A 279 -26.39 -1.03 27.99
CA GLY A 279 -26.04 -2.28 28.66
C GLY A 279 -25.84 -2.13 30.18
N ASP A 280 -25.32 -1.00 30.66
CA ASP A 280 -25.21 -0.73 32.10
C ASP A 280 -26.57 -0.50 32.76
N LEU A 281 -27.47 0.25 32.09
CA LEU A 281 -28.86 0.43 32.55
C LEU A 281 -29.64 -0.89 32.56
N GLU A 282 -29.41 -1.77 31.59
CA GLU A 282 -30.04 -3.09 31.53
C GLU A 282 -29.61 -3.96 32.72
N LYS A 283 -28.32 -3.98 33.08
CA LYS A 283 -27.82 -4.66 34.28
C LYS A 283 -28.37 -4.06 35.58
N GLU A 284 -28.46 -2.74 35.67
CA GLU A 284 -29.05 -2.08 36.83
C GLU A 284 -30.54 -2.44 36.97
N LEU A 285 -31.28 -2.44 35.86
CA LEU A 285 -32.66 -2.86 35.83
C LEU A 285 -32.82 -4.31 36.28
N GLU A 286 -31.99 -5.23 35.77
CA GLU A 286 -31.99 -6.63 36.18
C GLU A 286 -31.72 -6.81 37.68
N ALA A 287 -30.74 -6.07 38.22
CA ALA A 287 -30.45 -6.06 39.65
C ALA A 287 -31.65 -5.56 40.48
N LYS A 288 -32.28 -4.45 40.08
CA LYS A 288 -33.48 -3.92 40.75
C LYS A 288 -34.67 -4.88 40.68
N VAL A 289 -34.85 -5.56 39.56
CA VAL A 289 -35.89 -6.60 39.41
C VAL A 289 -35.61 -7.77 40.35
N SER A 290 -34.37 -8.24 40.46
CA SER A 290 -34.00 -9.31 41.40
C SER A 290 -34.22 -8.90 42.86
N ASP A 291 -33.82 -7.67 43.22
CA ASP A 291 -33.98 -7.15 44.59
C ASP A 291 -35.46 -6.98 44.96
N THR A 292 -36.29 -6.48 44.05
CA THR A 292 -37.74 -6.35 44.27
C THR A 292 -38.42 -7.71 44.39
N GLN A 293 -38.02 -8.71 43.60
CA GLN A 293 -38.49 -10.08 43.75
C GLN A 293 -38.10 -10.68 45.11
N ARG A 294 -36.86 -10.44 45.56
CA ARG A 294 -36.37 -10.90 46.86
C ARG A 294 -37.15 -10.26 48.01
N ALA A 295 -37.34 -8.94 47.96
CA ALA A 295 -38.13 -8.20 48.95
C ALA A 295 -39.60 -8.65 48.97
N ALA A 296 -40.19 -8.93 47.80
CA ALA A 296 -41.56 -9.46 47.71
C ALA A 296 -41.67 -10.86 48.34
N ALA A 297 -40.68 -11.73 48.11
CA ALA A 297 -40.62 -13.05 48.75
C ALA A 297 -40.46 -12.95 50.28
N GLU A 298 -39.59 -12.04 50.76
CA GLU A 298 -39.41 -11.78 52.19
C GLU A 298 -40.68 -11.24 52.84
N ILE A 299 -41.38 -10.28 52.21
CA ILE A 299 -42.68 -9.79 52.68
C ILE A 299 -43.68 -10.94 52.76
N GLN A 300 -43.73 -11.80 51.74
CA GLN A 300 -44.65 -12.95 51.74
C GLN A 300 -44.34 -13.92 52.89
N ASP A 301 -43.07 -14.17 53.17
CA ASP A 301 -42.66 -15.05 54.27
C ASP A 301 -42.90 -14.42 55.65
N LEU A 302 -42.67 -13.11 55.81
CA LEU A 302 -43.03 -12.37 57.01
C LEU A 302 -44.54 -12.38 57.25
N LEU A 303 -45.36 -12.18 56.20
CA LEU A 303 -46.81 -12.29 56.31
C LEU A 303 -47.25 -13.67 56.79
N LYS A 304 -46.69 -14.75 56.24
CA LYS A 304 -46.96 -16.12 56.72
C LYS A 304 -46.56 -16.30 58.18
N GLN A 305 -45.42 -15.74 58.61
CA GLN A 305 -44.98 -15.80 60.00
C GLN A 305 -45.94 -15.04 60.93
N VAL A 306 -46.37 -13.85 60.53
CA VAL A 306 -47.35 -13.05 61.29
C VAL A 306 -48.68 -13.78 61.38
N ASP A 307 -49.20 -14.35 60.28
CA ASP A 307 -50.43 -15.13 60.28
C ASP A 307 -50.35 -16.39 61.16
N ALA A 308 -49.15 -16.96 61.33
CA ALA A 308 -48.91 -18.12 62.19
C ALA A 308 -48.76 -17.77 63.68
N GLN A 309 -48.56 -16.49 64.04
CA GLN A 309 -48.46 -16.09 65.45
C GLN A 309 -49.85 -16.18 66.11
N PRO A 310 -49.97 -16.81 67.30
CA PRO A 310 -51.25 -17.03 67.96
C PRO A 310 -51.83 -15.76 68.65
N VAL A 311 -51.25 -14.58 68.40
CA VAL A 311 -51.60 -13.33 69.08
C VAL A 311 -52.56 -12.54 68.19
N ASN A 312 -53.83 -12.45 68.57
CA ASN A 312 -54.83 -11.66 67.87
C ASN A 312 -54.63 -10.16 68.20
N VAL A 313 -55.00 -9.24 67.30
CA VAL A 313 -55.00 -7.78 67.56
C VAL A 313 -55.74 -7.45 68.87
N LYS A 314 -56.83 -8.19 69.15
CA LYS A 314 -57.58 -8.09 70.40
C LYS A 314 -56.76 -8.48 71.64
N ASP A 315 -55.84 -9.44 71.52
CA ASP A 315 -54.93 -9.85 72.59
C ASP A 315 -53.83 -8.81 72.81
N VAL A 316 -53.32 -8.17 71.76
CA VAL A 316 -52.36 -7.04 71.88
C VAL A 316 -53.02 -5.86 72.60
N ASP A 317 -54.26 -5.52 72.24
CA ASP A 317 -55.00 -4.46 72.93
C ASP A 317 -55.34 -4.85 74.37
N ARG A 318 -55.60 -6.14 74.65
CA ARG A 318 -55.79 -6.64 76.02
C ARG A 318 -54.49 -6.50 76.82
N MET A 319 -53.37 -6.95 76.29
CA MET A 319 -52.06 -6.81 76.91
C MET A 319 -51.70 -5.34 77.15
N ARG A 320 -52.00 -4.44 76.21
CA ARG A 320 -51.77 -3.00 76.39
C ARG A 320 -52.58 -2.45 77.58
N ARG A 321 -53.86 -2.82 77.69
CA ARG A 321 -54.70 -2.40 78.82
C ARG A 321 -54.24 -3.01 80.14
N GLU A 322 -53.86 -4.28 80.15
CA GLU A 322 -53.31 -4.96 81.33
C GLU A 322 -51.98 -4.33 81.76
N MET A 323 -51.08 -4.01 80.81
CA MET A 323 -49.83 -3.29 81.08
C MET A 323 -50.09 -1.93 81.71
N GLN A 324 -51.02 -1.16 81.14
CA GLN A 324 -51.38 0.15 81.65
C GLN A 324 -52.02 0.06 83.06
N ALA A 325 -52.83 -0.96 83.32
CA ALA A 325 -53.37 -1.23 84.65
C ALA A 325 -52.26 -1.58 85.67
N ILE A 326 -51.27 -2.36 85.26
CA ILE A 326 -50.10 -2.67 86.10
C ILE A 326 -49.28 -1.40 86.39
N GLU A 327 -49.06 -0.55 85.39
CA GLU A 327 -48.38 0.75 85.58
C GLU A 327 -49.14 1.63 86.58
N ASP A 328 -50.47 1.68 86.49
CA ASP A 328 -51.31 2.43 87.44
C ASP A 328 -51.26 1.83 88.86
N ASP A 329 -51.27 0.50 88.99
CA ASP A 329 -51.15 -0.20 90.27
C ASP A 329 -49.78 0.04 90.92
N ILE A 330 -48.69 0.04 90.13
CA ILE A 330 -47.35 0.40 90.59
C ILE A 330 -47.35 1.84 91.12
N ALA A 331 -47.90 2.79 90.35
CA ALA A 331 -47.97 4.19 90.78
C ALA A 331 -48.79 4.39 92.07
N ASN A 332 -49.87 3.62 92.24
CA ASN A 332 -50.67 3.64 93.48
C ASN A 332 -49.93 2.99 94.67
N ALA A 333 -49.23 1.88 94.44
CA ALA A 333 -48.40 1.25 95.46
C ALA A 333 -47.26 2.17 95.92
N GLU A 334 -46.63 2.89 94.98
CA GLU A 334 -45.62 3.91 95.29
C GLU A 334 -46.20 5.05 96.14
N LYS A 335 -47.39 5.58 95.80
CA LYS A 335 -48.07 6.58 96.64
C LYS A 335 -48.43 6.05 98.03
N GLY A 336 -48.86 4.79 98.11
CA GLY A 336 -49.15 4.12 99.37
C GLY A 336 -47.90 3.98 100.24
N LYS A 337 -46.76 3.63 99.61
CA LYS A 337 -45.45 3.57 100.26
C LYS A 337 -45.04 4.94 100.80
N THR A 338 -45.11 6.01 100.01
CA THR A 338 -44.76 7.37 100.49
C THR A 338 -45.63 7.80 101.66
N ALA A 339 -46.94 7.50 101.62
CA ALA A 339 -47.84 7.83 102.72
C ALA A 339 -47.56 7.02 104.01
N LEU A 340 -47.06 5.79 103.89
CA LEU A 340 -46.61 5.01 105.04
C LEU A 340 -45.27 5.52 105.57
N GLU A 341 -44.34 5.89 104.69
CA GLU A 341 -43.08 6.54 105.08
C GLU A 341 -43.36 7.84 105.87
N ASP A 342 -44.29 8.67 105.42
CA ASP A 342 -44.71 9.88 106.15
C ASP A 342 -45.27 9.56 107.55
N LYS A 343 -46.07 8.50 107.68
CA LYS A 343 -46.58 8.04 108.98
C LYS A 343 -45.49 7.52 109.89
N VAL A 344 -44.49 6.82 109.35
CA VAL A 344 -43.32 6.36 110.10
C VAL A 344 -42.57 7.58 110.62
N TRP A 345 -42.29 8.58 109.76
CA TRP A 345 -41.68 9.84 110.17
C TRP A 345 -42.46 10.55 111.29
N GLU A 346 -43.80 10.60 111.19
CA GLU A 346 -44.65 11.20 112.22
C GLU A 346 -44.60 10.43 113.55
N LEU A 347 -44.63 9.10 113.51
CA LEU A 347 -44.53 8.25 114.69
C LEU A 347 -43.15 8.31 115.33
N GLU A 348 -42.08 8.33 114.53
CA GLU A 348 -40.71 8.53 115.02
C GLU A 348 -40.58 9.89 115.71
N ALA A 349 -41.12 10.96 115.14
CA ALA A 349 -41.15 12.27 115.80
C ALA A 349 -41.94 12.26 117.13
N LYS A 350 -43.10 11.58 117.17
CA LYS A 350 -43.87 11.37 118.41
C LYS A 350 -43.11 10.54 119.44
N LEU A 351 -42.34 9.55 119.00
CA LEU A 351 -41.55 8.70 119.89
C LEU A 351 -40.36 9.46 120.47
N VAL A 352 -39.66 10.27 119.66
CA VAL A 352 -38.60 11.17 120.11
C VAL A 352 -39.12 12.15 121.16
N THR A 353 -40.23 12.86 120.88
CA THR A 353 -40.82 13.78 121.87
C THR A 353 -41.25 13.08 123.17
N LYS A 354 -41.77 11.85 123.10
CA LYS A 354 -42.10 11.07 124.31
C LYS A 354 -40.87 10.62 125.09
N LEU A 355 -39.77 10.30 124.41
CA LEU A 355 -38.49 10.01 125.05
C LEU A 355 -37.95 11.25 125.78
N GLU A 356 -37.99 12.43 125.14
CA GLU A 356 -37.61 13.70 125.78
C GLU A 356 -38.47 14.01 127.02
N GLU A 357 -39.78 13.76 126.97
CA GLU A 357 -40.66 13.89 128.14
C GLU A 357 -40.29 12.93 129.26
N LEU A 358 -39.97 11.67 128.94
CA LEU A 358 -39.54 10.68 129.93
C LEU A 358 -38.20 11.07 130.55
N GLU A 359 -37.23 11.53 129.75
CA GLU A 359 -35.95 12.08 130.23
C GLU A 359 -36.18 13.24 131.19
N ARG A 360 -37.05 14.18 130.83
CA ARG A 360 -37.44 15.28 131.72
C ARG A 360 -38.05 14.77 133.04
N HIS A 361 -38.93 13.77 133.02
CA HIS A 361 -39.51 13.20 134.25
C HIS A 361 -38.46 12.46 135.09
N ALA A 362 -37.55 11.72 134.46
CA ALA A 362 -36.44 11.04 135.13
C ALA A 362 -35.51 12.06 135.79
N GLU A 363 -35.19 13.17 135.11
CA GLU A 363 -34.46 14.30 135.66
C GLU A 363 -35.18 14.95 136.83
N GLN A 364 -36.49 15.18 136.73
CA GLN A 364 -37.30 15.72 137.84
C GLN A 364 -37.34 14.79 139.05
N CYS A 365 -37.48 13.48 138.84
CA CYS A 365 -37.40 12.48 139.92
C CYS A 365 -36.00 12.45 140.55
N ASN A 366 -34.95 12.50 139.73
CA ASN A 366 -33.57 12.59 140.20
C ASN A 366 -33.30 13.89 141.00
N GLN A 367 -33.89 15.02 140.58
CA GLN A 367 -33.81 16.29 141.32
C GLN A 367 -34.60 16.25 142.64
N ALA A 368 -35.78 15.62 142.67
CA ALA A 368 -36.56 15.42 143.88
C ALA A 368 -35.85 14.48 144.88
N LEU A 369 -35.25 13.39 144.40
CA LEU A 369 -34.43 12.47 145.19
C LEU A 369 -33.22 13.18 145.81
N LYS A 370 -32.55 14.07 145.07
CA LYS A 370 -31.44 14.90 145.59
C LYS A 370 -31.88 15.81 146.76
N LYS A 371 -33.14 16.29 146.77
CA LYS A 371 -33.69 17.12 147.85
C LYS A 371 -34.04 16.33 149.13
N LEU A 372 -34.32 15.03 149.00
CA LEU A 372 -34.78 14.17 150.10
C LEU A 372 -33.65 13.50 150.91
N LYS A 373 -32.37 13.72 150.55
CA LYS A 373 -31.17 13.12 151.20
C LYS A 373 -31.36 11.67 151.71
N PRO A 374 -31.74 10.71 150.86
CA PRO A 374 -31.79 9.31 151.25
C PRO A 374 -30.39 8.77 151.55
N THR A 375 -30.29 7.82 152.49
CA THR A 375 -29.05 7.18 152.97
C THR A 375 -28.35 6.32 151.90
N VAL A 376 -28.94 6.20 150.69
CA VAL A 376 -28.39 5.51 149.51
C VAL A 376 -28.65 6.35 148.26
N ALA A 377 -27.61 6.59 147.44
CA ALA A 377 -27.71 7.40 146.23
C ALA A 377 -28.22 6.58 145.03
N PHE A 378 -29.43 6.88 144.55
CA PHE A 378 -30.01 6.34 143.32
C PHE A 378 -30.07 7.42 142.23
N GLN A 379 -29.79 7.04 140.98
CA GLN A 379 -30.00 7.88 139.79
C GLN A 379 -30.71 7.06 138.71
N TYR A 380 -31.87 7.52 138.25
CA TYR A 380 -32.57 6.96 137.09
C TYR A 380 -31.87 7.38 135.79
N MET A 381 -31.59 6.42 134.90
CA MET A 381 -31.16 6.66 133.51
C MET A 381 -32.11 5.95 132.57
N ILE A 382 -32.33 6.53 131.38
CA ILE A 382 -33.18 5.93 130.34
C ILE A 382 -32.29 5.20 129.34
N ASP A 383 -32.57 3.92 129.08
CA ASP A 383 -31.93 3.15 128.01
C ASP A 383 -32.77 3.20 126.73
N SER A 384 -32.13 3.64 125.64
CA SER A 384 -32.70 3.73 124.30
C SER A 384 -32.97 2.39 123.61
N LYS A 385 -32.57 1.26 124.22
CA LYS A 385 -32.72 -0.09 123.65
C LYS A 385 -33.72 -1.00 124.38
N GLY A 386 -34.37 -0.52 125.44
CA GLY A 386 -35.36 -1.30 126.20
C GLY A 386 -36.66 -1.48 125.42
N SER A 387 -37.18 -2.71 125.34
CA SER A 387 -38.47 -3.00 124.66
C SER A 387 -39.65 -3.00 125.63
N SER A 388 -39.40 -2.84 126.93
CA SER A 388 -40.42 -2.79 127.97
C SER A 388 -40.15 -1.64 128.96
N PRO A 389 -41.19 -1.10 129.64
CA PRO A 389 -41.04 0.03 130.57
C PRO A 389 -40.06 -0.22 131.72
N ALA A 390 -39.88 -1.49 132.12
CA ALA A 390 -38.94 -1.87 133.17
C ALA A 390 -37.48 -1.90 132.70
N GLU A 391 -37.24 -2.27 131.43
CA GLU A 391 -35.91 -2.26 130.82
C GLU A 391 -35.47 -0.85 130.43
N MET A 392 -36.42 0.04 130.09
CA MET A 392 -36.13 1.43 129.76
C MET A 392 -35.72 2.28 130.99
N LEU A 393 -36.04 1.85 132.21
CA LEU A 393 -35.75 2.57 133.45
C LEU A 393 -34.74 1.79 134.30
N GLU A 394 -33.45 1.98 134.05
CA GLU A 394 -32.39 1.34 134.84
C GLU A 394 -32.01 2.23 136.04
N ALA A 395 -32.09 1.67 137.25
CA ALA A 395 -31.69 2.34 138.49
C ALA A 395 -30.25 1.98 138.86
N ALA A 396 -29.30 2.86 138.53
CA ALA A 396 -27.90 2.66 138.89
C ALA A 396 -27.59 3.19 140.29
N ALA A 397 -27.13 2.32 141.20
CA ALA A 397 -26.63 2.70 142.51
C ALA A 397 -25.14 3.11 142.41
N ARG A 398 -24.81 4.37 142.73
CA ARG A 398 -23.39 4.79 142.86
C ARG A 398 -22.86 4.36 144.23
N LYS A 399 -21.86 3.48 144.27
CA LYS A 399 -20.96 3.32 145.42
C LYS A 399 -19.97 4.49 145.44
N CYS A 400 -19.67 4.99 146.65
CA CYS A 400 -19.01 6.25 146.99
C CYS A 400 -17.86 6.71 146.08
#